data_AF-A0A847SZT0-F1
#
_entry.id   AF-A0A847SZT0-F1
#
_cell.length_a   1.000
_cell.length_b   1.000
_cell.length_c   1.000
_cell.angle_alpha   90.00
_cell.angle_beta   90.00
_cell.angle_gamma   90.00
#
_symmetry.space_group_name_H-M   'P 1'
#
loop_
_entity.id
_entity.type
_entity.pdbx_description
1 polymer ?
#
loop_
_entity_poly.entity_id
_entity_poly.type
_entity_poly.pdbx_seq_one_letter_code
_entity_poly.pdbx_strand_id
1 'polypeptide(L)'
;MASERVEKAVANRISMLRSSNPELSTEWAIINDDWGLIAVSMGSELKGYEFIESDTSWLRPNRPRVYTDTLKHGLTALIIVPEEFYLDVRMKIYAVMGRDEPKVLSYDSMGITLMPRPS
;
A
#
# COMPACT_ATOMS: atom_id res chain seq x y z
N MET A 1 4.96 -12.19 -12.48
CA MET A 1 3.55 -12.50 -12.10
C MET A 1 3.03 -11.45 -11.11
N ALA A 2 1.74 -11.40 -10.75
CA ALA A 2 1.21 -10.39 -9.81
C ALA A 2 1.96 -10.39 -8.46
N SER A 3 2.22 -11.58 -7.87
CA SER A 3 3.03 -11.74 -6.65
C SER A 3 4.38 -11.05 -6.72
N GLU A 4 5.12 -11.24 -7.82
CA GLU A 4 6.46 -10.67 -8.01
C GLU A 4 6.44 -9.13 -8.07
N ARG A 5 5.40 -8.53 -8.69
CA ARG A 5 5.24 -7.06 -8.70
C ARG A 5 5.00 -6.53 -7.29
N VAL A 6 4.16 -7.21 -6.52
CA VAL A 6 3.80 -6.84 -5.15
C VAL A 6 4.98 -7.02 -4.20
N GLU A 7 5.70 -8.15 -4.26
CA GLU A 7 6.91 -8.40 -3.48
C GLU A 7 7.96 -7.33 -3.73
N LYS A 8 8.20 -6.98 -5.01
CA LYS A 8 9.13 -5.90 -5.36
C LYS A 8 8.65 -4.55 -4.83
N ALA A 9 7.35 -4.28 -4.90
CA ALA A 9 6.78 -3.05 -4.34
C ALA A 9 6.93 -2.96 -2.83
N VAL A 10 6.68 -4.06 -2.10
CA VAL A 10 6.91 -4.14 -0.65
C VAL A 10 8.38 -3.91 -0.31
N ALA A 11 9.30 -4.61 -0.99
CA ALA A 11 10.74 -4.47 -0.74
C ALA A 11 11.23 -3.04 -1.00
N ASN A 12 10.82 -2.44 -2.12
CA ASN A 12 11.16 -1.05 -2.44
C ASN A 12 10.60 -0.07 -1.39
N ARG A 13 9.34 -0.27 -0.98
CA ARG A 13 8.71 0.59 0.02
C ARG A 13 9.40 0.51 1.37
N ILE A 14 9.76 -0.68 1.83
CA ILE A 14 10.54 -0.87 3.06
C ILE A 14 11.89 -0.17 2.96
N SER A 15 12.59 -0.28 1.82
CA SER A 15 13.86 0.43 1.61
C SER A 15 13.68 1.95 1.71
N MET A 16 12.64 2.50 1.08
CA MET A 16 12.33 3.93 1.16
C MET A 16 12.02 4.38 2.59
N LEU A 17 11.22 3.62 3.33
CA LEU A 17 10.88 3.91 4.73
C LEU A 17 12.15 3.93 5.59
N ARG A 18 13.02 2.92 5.48
CA ARG A 18 14.29 2.84 6.22
C ARG A 18 15.25 3.98 5.88
N SER A 19 15.33 4.37 4.60
CA SER A 19 16.21 5.47 4.19
C SER A 19 15.68 6.84 4.61
N SER A 20 14.36 7.04 4.60
CA SER A 20 13.74 8.34 4.93
C SER A 20 13.53 8.55 6.42
N ASN A 21 13.28 7.48 7.18
CA ASN A 21 13.09 7.53 8.61
C ASN A 21 13.65 6.25 9.28
N PRO A 22 14.95 6.25 9.62
CA PRO A 22 15.63 5.09 10.20
C PRO A 22 15.08 4.63 11.56
N GLU A 23 14.30 5.47 12.25
CA GLU A 23 13.71 5.16 13.55
C GLU A 23 12.43 4.30 13.44
N LEU A 24 11.86 4.20 12.24
CA LEU A 24 10.70 3.36 11.99
C LEU A 24 11.09 1.87 11.97
N SER A 25 10.30 1.08 12.68
CA SER A 25 10.29 -0.38 12.53
C SER A 25 9.22 -0.80 11.54
N THR A 26 9.53 -1.79 10.71
CA THR A 26 8.59 -2.36 9.74
C THR A 26 8.48 -3.88 9.88
N GLU A 27 7.25 -4.35 9.96
CA GLU A 27 6.90 -5.77 9.79
C GLU A 27 6.06 -5.90 8.53
N TRP A 28 6.20 -6.99 7.78
CA TRP A 28 5.49 -7.14 6.52
C TRP A 28 5.11 -8.58 6.23
N ALA A 29 4.06 -8.74 5.42
CA ALA A 29 3.61 -10.03 4.92
C ALA A 29 3.07 -9.89 3.50
N ILE A 30 3.28 -10.92 2.69
CA ILE A 30 2.55 -11.15 1.44
C ILE A 30 1.43 -12.14 1.74
N ILE A 31 0.23 -11.84 1.29
CA ILE A 31 -0.97 -12.58 1.64
C ILE A 31 -1.57 -13.16 0.35
N ASN A 32 -1.69 -14.49 0.32
CA ASN A 32 -2.20 -15.27 -0.80
C ASN A 32 -1.47 -15.00 -2.14
N ASP A 33 -0.18 -14.64 -2.09
CA ASP A 33 0.64 -14.29 -3.27
C ASP A 33 0.01 -13.20 -4.16
N ASP A 34 -0.78 -12.32 -3.55
CA ASP A 34 -1.62 -11.35 -4.26
C ASP A 34 -1.45 -9.92 -3.75
N TRP A 35 -1.27 -9.69 -2.45
CA TRP A 35 -1.13 -8.33 -1.92
C TRP A 35 -0.23 -8.32 -0.69
N GLY A 36 0.39 -7.18 -0.44
CA GLY A 36 1.30 -6.94 0.68
C GLY A 36 0.66 -6.09 1.76
N LEU A 37 1.09 -6.34 3.00
CA LEU A 37 0.82 -5.50 4.16
C LEU A 37 2.15 -5.12 4.80
N ILE A 38 2.34 -3.83 5.09
CA ILE A 38 3.45 -3.34 5.90
C ILE A 38 2.87 -2.67 7.14
N ALA A 39 3.19 -3.19 8.32
CA ALA A 39 2.95 -2.53 9.60
C ALA A 39 4.12 -1.58 9.89
N VAL A 40 3.80 -0.34 10.24
CA VAL A 40 4.79 0.70 10.53
C VAL A 40 4.66 1.14 11.98
N SER A 41 5.75 1.05 12.73
CA SER A 41 5.80 1.37 14.16
C SER A 41 6.94 2.35 14.46
N MET A 42 6.76 3.17 15.50
CA MET A 42 7.81 4.02 16.05
C MET A 42 8.07 3.58 17.49
N GLY A 43 9.24 2.99 17.75
CA GLY A 43 9.46 2.27 19.01
C GLY A 43 8.46 1.12 19.18
N SER A 44 7.74 1.09 20.29
CA SER A 44 6.70 0.09 20.58
C SER A 44 5.28 0.49 20.12
N GLU A 45 5.10 1.69 19.56
CA GLU A 45 3.80 2.20 19.16
C GLU A 45 3.53 1.94 17.67
N LEU A 46 2.46 1.21 17.37
CA LEU A 46 1.97 1.02 16.01
C LEU A 46 1.38 2.32 15.47
N LYS A 47 1.93 2.81 14.35
CA LYS A 47 1.49 4.07 13.71
C LYS A 47 0.52 3.84 12.55
N GLY A 48 0.59 2.68 11.91
CA GLY A 48 -0.41 2.29 10.92
C GLY A 48 0.05 1.23 9.94
N TYR A 49 -0.70 1.12 8.86
CA TYR A 49 -0.53 0.10 7.84
C TYR A 49 -0.41 0.71 6.45
N GLU A 50 0.46 0.11 5.65
CA GLU A 50 0.53 0.34 4.22
C GLU A 50 0.06 -0.93 3.49
N PHE A 51 -0.95 -0.78 2.64
CA PHE A 51 -1.57 -1.84 1.85
C PHE A 51 -1.02 -1.78 0.43
N ILE A 52 -0.28 -2.81 0.00
CA ILE A 52 0.30 -2.91 -1.33
C ILE A 52 -0.60 -3.85 -2.13
N GLU A 53 -1.52 -3.28 -2.89
CA GLU A 53 -2.53 -4.03 -3.64
C GLU A 53 -1.99 -4.36 -5.05
N SER A 54 -2.37 -5.52 -5.60
CA SER A 54 -2.15 -5.91 -7.00
C SER A 54 -3.17 -5.25 -7.93
N ASP A 55 -3.24 -5.74 -9.17
CA ASP A 55 -4.24 -5.38 -10.17
C ASP A 55 -5.68 -5.75 -9.76
N THR A 56 -5.85 -6.80 -8.97
CA THR A 56 -7.17 -7.37 -8.65
C THR A 56 -7.48 -7.37 -7.17
N SER A 57 -6.47 -7.31 -6.30
CA SER A 57 -6.69 -7.42 -4.85
C SER A 57 -7.54 -6.27 -4.29
N TRP A 58 -7.45 -5.05 -4.84
CA TRP A 58 -8.29 -3.93 -4.40
C TRP A 58 -9.78 -4.08 -4.77
N LEU A 59 -10.13 -5.01 -5.67
CA LEU A 59 -11.51 -5.31 -6.06
C LEU A 59 -12.25 -6.17 -5.04
N ARG A 60 -11.54 -6.77 -4.07
CA ARG A 60 -12.15 -7.67 -3.09
C ARG A 60 -13.27 -6.95 -2.30
N PRO A 61 -14.42 -7.59 -2.05
CA PRO A 61 -15.63 -6.93 -1.55
C PRO A 61 -15.46 -6.11 -0.27
N ASN A 62 -14.53 -6.50 0.59
CA ASN A 62 -14.36 -5.90 1.92
C ASN A 62 -13.18 -4.91 2.04
N ARG A 63 -12.46 -4.59 0.95
CA ARG A 63 -11.24 -3.76 1.06
C ARG A 63 -11.49 -2.35 1.61
N PRO A 64 -12.47 -1.58 1.10
CA PRO A 64 -12.75 -0.26 1.66
C PRO A 64 -13.07 -0.29 3.16
N ARG A 65 -13.75 -1.35 3.63
CA ARG A 65 -14.05 -1.54 5.05
C ARG A 65 -12.78 -1.75 5.87
N VAL A 66 -11.84 -2.56 5.40
CA VAL A 66 -10.55 -2.77 6.09
C VAL A 66 -9.80 -1.45 6.25
N TYR A 67 -9.70 -0.63 5.19
CA TYR A 67 -9.05 0.67 5.27
C TYR A 67 -9.75 1.61 6.25
N THR A 68 -11.09 1.62 6.22
CA THR A 68 -11.92 2.39 7.14
C THR A 68 -11.71 1.97 8.59
N ASP A 69 -11.69 0.67 8.86
CA ASP A 69 -11.50 0.14 10.22
C ASP A 69 -10.11 0.53 10.74
N THR A 70 -9.05 0.47 9.91
CA THR A 70 -7.71 0.98 10.28
C THR A 70 -7.77 2.44 10.72
N LEU A 71 -8.39 3.32 9.94
CA LEU A 71 -8.49 4.74 10.30
C LEU A 71 -9.30 4.96 11.58
N LYS A 72 -10.39 4.21 11.79
CA LYS A 72 -11.22 4.28 13.00
C LYS A 72 -10.48 3.89 14.28
N HIS A 73 -9.44 3.07 14.16
CA HIS A 73 -8.55 2.73 15.27
C HIS A 73 -7.48 3.81 15.56
N GLY A 74 -7.55 4.96 14.89
CA GLY A 74 -6.58 6.05 15.04
C GLY A 74 -5.25 5.77 14.36
N LEU A 75 -5.19 4.75 13.51
CA LEU A 75 -4.01 4.36 12.76
C LEU A 75 -4.00 5.03 11.39
N THR A 76 -2.82 5.21 10.82
CA THR A 76 -2.70 5.65 9.43
C THR A 76 -2.95 4.48 8.46
N ALA A 77 -3.59 4.76 7.34
CA ALA A 77 -3.75 3.83 6.24
C ALA A 77 -3.23 4.47 4.95
N LEU A 78 -2.23 3.83 4.34
CA LEU A 78 -1.70 4.17 3.03
C LEU A 78 -2.01 3.03 2.06
N ILE A 79 -2.55 3.34 0.89
CA ILE A 79 -2.87 2.34 -0.12
C ILE A 79 -1.96 2.58 -1.31
N ILE A 80 -1.29 1.54 -1.74
CA ILE A 80 -0.29 1.59 -2.80
C ILE A 80 -0.74 0.59 -3.87
N VAL A 81 -1.01 1.08 -5.08
CA VAL A 81 -1.58 0.30 -6.18
C VAL A 81 -0.73 0.41 -7.44
N PRO A 82 -0.92 -0.46 -8.45
CA PRO A 82 -0.34 -0.24 -9.77
C PRO A 82 -0.81 1.11 -10.35
N GLU A 83 0.05 1.78 -11.11
CA GLU A 83 -0.23 3.10 -11.69
C GLU A 83 -1.52 3.10 -12.51
N GLU A 84 -1.73 2.05 -13.30
CA GLU A 84 -2.90 1.88 -14.15
C GLU A 84 -4.24 1.89 -13.37
N PHE A 85 -4.24 1.62 -12.06
CA PHE A 85 -5.43 1.60 -11.21
C PHE A 85 -5.49 2.73 -10.20
N TYR A 86 -4.51 3.64 -10.18
CA TYR A 86 -4.43 4.72 -9.20
C TYR A 86 -5.72 5.56 -9.13
N LEU A 87 -6.22 6.03 -10.27
CA LEU A 87 -7.41 6.86 -10.34
C LEU A 87 -8.67 6.09 -9.94
N ASP A 88 -8.84 4.85 -10.42
CA ASP A 88 -10.01 4.02 -10.13
C ASP A 88 -10.11 3.70 -8.64
N VAL A 89 -8.99 3.32 -8.03
CA VAL A 89 -8.93 3.01 -6.60
C VAL A 89 -9.23 4.25 -5.77
N ARG A 90 -8.60 5.39 -6.10
CA ARG A 90 -8.84 6.65 -5.40
C ARG A 90 -10.32 7.08 -5.49
N MET A 91 -10.91 7.05 -6.68
CA MET A 91 -12.32 7.41 -6.88
C MET A 91 -13.26 6.47 -6.10
N LYS A 92 -12.97 5.16 -6.10
CA LYS A 92 -13.78 4.18 -5.36
C LYS A 92 -13.69 4.37 -3.85
N ILE A 93 -12.50 4.65 -3.32
CA ILE A 93 -12.30 4.93 -1.90
C ILE A 93 -13.02 6.22 -1.52
N TYR A 94 -12.84 7.29 -2.29
CA TYR A 94 -13.52 8.57 -2.06
C TYR A 94 -15.04 8.41 -2.04
N ALA A 95 -15.60 7.62 -2.96
CA ALA A 95 -17.04 7.37 -3.02
C ALA A 95 -17.58 6.65 -1.76
N VAL A 96 -16.76 5.84 -1.08
CA VAL A 96 -17.15 5.09 0.12
C VAL A 96 -16.85 5.87 1.41
N MET A 97 -15.73 6.60 1.45
CA MET A 97 -15.16 7.17 2.68
C MET A 97 -15.22 8.70 2.74
N GLY A 98 -15.50 9.37 1.62
CA GLY A 98 -15.59 10.83 1.55
C GLY A 98 -14.26 11.50 1.86
N ARG A 99 -14.29 12.53 2.72
CA ARG A 99 -13.11 13.39 3.01
C ARG A 99 -12.09 12.76 3.95
N ASP A 100 -12.47 11.73 4.69
CA ASP A 100 -11.58 11.02 5.63
C ASP A 100 -10.91 9.82 4.95
N GLU A 101 -10.65 9.92 3.64
CA GLU A 101 -10.06 8.83 2.88
C GLU A 101 -8.58 8.57 3.24
N PRO A 102 -8.15 7.29 3.22
CA PRO A 102 -6.74 6.96 3.28
C PRO A 102 -5.99 7.56 2.08
N LYS A 103 -4.70 7.86 2.28
CA LYS A 103 -3.86 8.31 1.18
C LYS A 103 -3.67 7.17 0.18
N VAL A 104 -3.76 7.49 -1.11
CA VAL A 104 -3.48 6.54 -2.20
C VAL A 104 -2.21 6.98 -2.93
N LEU A 105 -1.34 6.02 -3.23
CA LEU A 105 -0.12 6.17 -4.01
C LEU A 105 -0.06 5.09 -5.09
N SER A 106 0.76 5.33 -6.11
CA SER A 106 1.05 4.34 -7.13
C SER A 106 2.43 3.71 -6.95
N TYR A 107 2.67 2.58 -7.63
CA TYR A 107 4.00 1.98 -7.72
C TYR A 107 5.04 2.95 -8.30
N ASP A 108 4.65 3.76 -9.28
CA ASP A 108 5.54 4.73 -9.93
C ASP A 108 5.94 5.86 -8.99
N SER A 109 5.06 6.26 -8.05
CA SER A 109 5.39 7.23 -7.00
C SER A 109 6.51 6.75 -6.05
N MET A 110 6.82 5.45 -6.05
CA MET A 110 7.94 4.85 -5.34
C MET A 110 9.17 4.61 -6.24
N GLY A 111 9.16 5.12 -7.49
CA GLY A 111 10.22 4.88 -8.48
C GLY A 111 10.17 3.49 -9.13
N ILE A 112 9.04 2.78 -9.05
CA ILE A 112 8.88 1.46 -9.67
C ILE A 112 8.38 1.59 -11.11
N THR A 113 9.16 2.25 -11.96
CA THR A 113 8.88 2.19 -13.40
C THR A 113 9.37 0.83 -13.93
N LEU A 114 8.43 -0.09 -14.18
CA LEU A 114 8.70 -1.27 -15.01
C LEU A 114 8.77 -0.83 -16.48
N MET A 115 9.79 -0.09 -16.87
CA MET A 115 10.12 -0.05 -18.29
C MET A 115 10.82 -1.36 -18.68
N PRO A 116 10.42 -2.02 -19.77
CA PRO A 116 11.28 -3.04 -20.36
C PRO A 116 12.60 -2.36 -20.73
N ARG A 117 13.74 -2.97 -20.39
CA ARG A 117 15.03 -2.52 -20.94
C ARG A 117 14.89 -2.53 -22.47
N PRO A 118 15.09 -1.40 -23.16
CA PRO A 118 15.37 -1.46 -24.58
C PRO A 118 16.67 -2.25 -24.74
N SER A 119 16.60 -3.33 -25.53
CA SER A 119 17.76 -4.05 -26.03
C SER A 119 18.65 -3.16 -26.89
#